data_AF-A0A0J7ZCH1-F1
#
_entry.id   AF-A0A0J7ZCH1-F1
#
_cell.length_a   1.000
_cell.length_b   1.000
_cell.length_c   1.000
_cell.angle_alpha   90.00
_cell.angle_beta   90.00
_cell.angle_gamma   90.00
#
_symmetry.space_group_name_H-M   'P 1'
#
loop_
_entity.id
_entity.type
_entity.pdbx_description
1 polymer ?
#
loop_
_entity_poly.entity_id
_entity_poly.type
_entity_poly.pdbx_seq_one_letter_code
_entity_poly.pdbx_strand_id
1 'polypeptide(L)'
;MWTVSVTGGLTRVVLQERPGAAVRLYCLPPAGAGAGFFAPWVGLVPAWVEVCSVSTPGRGPRLEEPSLTDTAAVAALVAETVDDTADPRPFAVFGHSVGALVAFEAVRNLRASGGRPPLWVGLSSLRGPQDGAYAKGLLPLLTGGLEGLGQLVGGAIPQRLLREPVLMAAACTPLLADCLLLLHHRHRDEPPLEVPLALYGGTQDPTTSVRQLLGWNELFSTPAQPRLFEGGHMYMHGQAEALVTQVVADLGSVVRKAVSAA
;
A
#
# COMPACT_ATOMS: atom_id res chain seq x y z
N MET A 1 -14.43 10.26 -14.13
CA MET A 1 -15.27 9.11 -13.73
C MET A 1 -14.33 7.92 -13.62
N TRP A 2 -14.24 7.25 -12.47
CA TRP A 2 -13.32 6.11 -12.27
C TRP A 2 -13.94 4.85 -12.86
N THR A 3 -13.13 4.01 -13.51
CA THR A 3 -13.60 2.71 -13.99
C THR A 3 -13.36 1.68 -12.88
N VAL A 4 -14.43 0.95 -12.55
CA VAL A 4 -14.44 -0.03 -11.48
C VAL A 4 -14.56 -1.41 -12.11
N SER A 5 -13.58 -2.28 -11.89
CA SER A 5 -13.62 -3.67 -12.34
C SER A 5 -13.41 -4.60 -11.15
N VAL A 6 -14.23 -5.64 -11.05
CA VAL A 6 -14.07 -6.69 -10.03
C VAL A 6 -13.25 -7.82 -10.63
N THR A 7 -12.13 -8.16 -9.99
CA THR A 7 -11.24 -9.27 -10.38
C THR A 7 -10.80 -9.93 -9.09
N GLY A 8 -11.03 -11.24 -8.94
CA GLY A 8 -10.61 -11.98 -7.74
C GLY A 8 -11.21 -11.52 -6.42
N GLY A 9 -12.51 -11.21 -6.40
CA GLY A 9 -13.26 -10.84 -5.18
C GLY A 9 -12.95 -9.45 -4.60
N LEU A 10 -11.81 -8.85 -4.96
CA LEU A 10 -11.52 -7.44 -4.72
C LEU A 10 -11.84 -6.58 -5.93
N THR A 11 -12.01 -5.29 -5.66
CA THR A 11 -12.34 -4.31 -6.69
C THR A 11 -11.08 -3.55 -7.03
N ARG A 12 -10.60 -3.72 -8.26
CA ARG A 12 -9.63 -2.80 -8.86
C ARG A 12 -10.35 -1.54 -9.28
N VAL A 13 -9.84 -0.40 -8.83
CA VAL A 13 -10.31 0.91 -9.27
C VAL A 13 -9.24 1.52 -10.16
N VAL A 14 -9.55 1.63 -11.45
CA VAL A 14 -8.72 2.38 -12.40
C VAL A 14 -9.09 3.85 -12.25
N LEU A 15 -8.16 4.63 -11.68
CA LEU A 15 -8.43 6.02 -11.32
C LEU A 15 -8.52 6.92 -12.57
N GLN A 16 -7.77 6.57 -13.62
CA GLN A 16 -7.93 7.10 -14.97
C GLN A 16 -7.41 6.05 -15.97
N GLU A 17 -8.24 5.69 -16.95
CA GLU A 17 -7.84 4.76 -18.01
C GLU A 17 -6.72 5.33 -18.87
N ARG A 18 -5.71 4.50 -19.12
CA ARG A 18 -4.59 4.76 -20.02
C ARG A 18 -4.29 3.47 -20.80
N PRO A 19 -5.07 3.19 -21.85
CA PRO A 19 -4.91 1.97 -22.65
C PRO A 19 -3.50 1.80 -23.24
N GLY A 20 -2.82 2.92 -23.54
CA GLY A 20 -1.43 2.94 -24.04
C GLY A 20 -0.34 2.96 -22.96
N ALA A 21 -0.68 2.85 -21.68
CA ALA A 21 0.34 2.80 -20.62
C ALA A 21 1.18 1.54 -20.74
N ALA A 22 2.49 1.69 -20.57
CA ALA A 22 3.45 0.59 -20.62
C ALA A 22 3.40 -0.29 -19.36
N VAL A 23 2.94 0.25 -18.22
CA VAL A 23 2.86 -0.47 -16.94
C VAL A 23 1.64 -0.03 -16.13
N ARG A 24 1.09 -0.96 -15.34
CA ARG A 24 0.12 -0.66 -14.28
C ARG A 24 0.80 -0.55 -12.92
N LEU A 25 0.56 0.53 -12.20
CA LEU A 25 0.99 0.70 -10.81
C LEU A 25 -0.19 0.45 -9.88
N TYR A 26 -0.22 -0.71 -9.24
CA TYR A 26 -1.21 -1.08 -8.23
C TYR A 26 -0.84 -0.48 -6.87
N CYS A 27 -1.67 0.43 -6.39
CA CYS A 27 -1.48 1.15 -5.14
C CYS A 27 -2.40 0.58 -4.04
N LEU A 28 -1.81 0.24 -2.90
CA LEU A 28 -2.50 -0.29 -1.72
C LEU A 28 -2.58 0.79 -0.64
N PRO A 29 -3.80 1.26 -0.30
CA PRO A 29 -3.99 2.35 0.66
C PRO A 29 -3.55 1.99 2.08
N PRO A 30 -3.29 3.00 2.93
CA PRO A 30 -3.13 2.82 4.37
C PRO A 30 -4.45 2.48 5.06
N ALA A 31 -4.36 2.20 6.36
CA ALA A 31 -5.49 1.76 7.17
C ALA A 31 -6.66 2.75 7.11
N GLY A 32 -7.88 2.23 6.92
CA GLY A 32 -9.12 3.00 6.84
C GLY A 32 -9.33 3.76 5.52
N ALA A 33 -8.29 3.92 4.70
CA ALA A 33 -8.40 4.63 3.43
C ALA A 33 -9.05 3.77 2.35
N GLY A 34 -9.82 4.42 1.46
CA GLY A 34 -10.41 3.79 0.27
C GLY A 34 -9.57 4.02 -0.98
N ALA A 35 -10.01 3.46 -2.11
CA ALA A 35 -9.30 3.55 -3.38
C ALA A 35 -9.03 4.98 -3.88
N GLY A 36 -9.85 5.96 -3.45
CA GLY A 36 -9.67 7.37 -3.80
C GLY A 36 -8.42 8.01 -3.20
N PHE A 37 -7.74 7.36 -2.26
CA PHE A 37 -6.54 7.89 -1.60
C PHE A 37 -5.41 8.23 -2.59
N PHE A 38 -5.26 7.44 -3.65
CA PHE A 38 -4.25 7.66 -4.70
C PHE A 38 -4.75 8.51 -5.88
N ALA A 39 -5.98 9.04 -5.84
CA ALA A 39 -6.51 9.88 -6.92
C ALA A 39 -5.59 11.06 -7.32
N PRO A 40 -4.92 11.76 -6.38
CA PRO A 40 -3.98 12.84 -6.75
C PRO A 40 -2.80 12.39 -7.61
N TRP A 41 -2.40 11.11 -7.54
CA TRP A 41 -1.23 10.60 -8.28
C TRP A 41 -1.47 10.56 -9.79
N VAL A 42 -2.73 10.43 -10.20
CA VAL A 42 -3.12 10.37 -11.62
C VAL A 42 -2.59 11.57 -12.41
N GLY A 43 -2.68 12.78 -11.84
CA GLY A 43 -2.20 14.00 -12.49
C GLY A 43 -0.67 14.16 -12.49
N LEU A 44 0.02 13.35 -11.68
CA LEU A 44 1.47 13.47 -11.42
C LEU A 44 2.28 12.39 -12.13
N VAL A 45 1.67 11.25 -12.46
CA VAL A 45 2.34 10.17 -13.19
C VAL A 45 2.36 10.41 -14.71
N PRO A 46 3.45 10.07 -15.41
CA PRO A 46 3.54 10.20 -16.86
C PRO A 46 2.59 9.23 -17.58
N ALA A 47 2.27 9.51 -18.85
CA ALA A 47 1.29 8.75 -19.63
C ALA A 47 1.59 7.25 -19.77
N TRP A 48 2.85 6.83 -19.60
CA TRP A 48 3.26 5.42 -19.65
C TRP A 48 2.92 4.62 -18.39
N VAL A 49 2.41 5.27 -17.32
CA VAL A 49 1.95 4.62 -16.08
C VAL A 49 0.44 4.75 -15.96
N GLU A 50 -0.25 3.64 -15.78
CA GLU A 50 -1.67 3.58 -15.37
C GLU A 50 -1.75 3.31 -13.86
N VAL A 51 -2.33 4.25 -13.10
CA VAL A 51 -2.49 4.09 -11.65
C VAL A 51 -3.80 3.36 -11.34
N CYS A 52 -3.68 2.21 -10.71
CA CYS A 52 -4.78 1.41 -10.21
C CYS A 52 -4.73 1.44 -8.69
N SER A 53 -5.85 1.69 -8.01
CA SER A 53 -5.93 1.49 -6.55
C SER A 53 -6.72 0.22 -6.25
N VAL A 54 -6.23 -0.55 -5.29
CA VAL A 54 -6.98 -1.69 -4.76
C VAL A 54 -8.02 -1.18 -3.76
N SER A 55 -9.28 -1.60 -3.92
CA SER A 55 -10.36 -1.28 -2.97
C SER A 55 -10.75 -2.52 -2.19
N THR A 56 -10.56 -2.45 -0.87
CA THR A 56 -11.04 -3.46 0.10
C THR A 56 -12.48 -3.16 0.56
N PRO A 57 -13.22 -4.18 1.03
CA PRO A 57 -14.54 -4.01 1.64
C PRO A 57 -14.56 -3.08 2.86
N GLY A 58 -15.75 -2.62 3.24
CA GLY A 58 -16.01 -1.85 4.46
C GLY A 58 -15.78 -0.36 4.36
N ARG A 59 -15.59 0.17 3.15
CA ARG A 59 -15.32 1.61 2.94
C ARG A 59 -15.80 2.10 1.57
N GLY A 60 -16.04 3.40 1.47
CA GLY A 60 -16.44 4.05 0.23
C GLY A 60 -17.69 3.39 -0.37
N PRO A 61 -17.70 3.04 -1.67
CA PRO A 61 -18.83 2.36 -2.31
C PRO A 61 -19.15 0.96 -1.76
N ARG A 62 -18.22 0.34 -1.02
CA ARG A 62 -18.36 -0.99 -0.41
C ARG A 62 -18.54 -0.91 1.11
N LEU A 63 -19.09 0.20 1.62
CA LEU A 63 -19.23 0.46 3.05
C LEU A 63 -20.03 -0.62 3.80
N GLU A 64 -21.10 -1.13 3.17
CA GLU A 64 -21.99 -2.14 3.76
C GLU A 64 -21.39 -3.55 3.78
N GLU A 65 -20.25 -3.76 3.11
CA GLU A 65 -19.57 -5.05 3.10
C GLU A 65 -18.65 -5.20 4.33
N PRO A 66 -18.56 -6.39 4.95
CA PRO A 66 -17.72 -6.59 6.12
C PRO A 66 -16.25 -6.37 5.79
N SER A 67 -15.56 -5.60 6.64
CA SER A 67 -14.11 -5.40 6.51
C SER A 67 -13.36 -6.72 6.73
N LEU A 68 -12.29 -6.92 5.96
CA LEU A 68 -11.41 -8.09 6.10
C LEU A 68 -10.37 -7.85 7.20
N THR A 69 -10.12 -8.87 8.01
CA THR A 69 -9.20 -8.80 9.17
C THR A 69 -8.14 -9.91 9.18
N ASP A 70 -8.06 -10.70 8.12
CA ASP A 70 -7.05 -11.74 7.92
C ASP A 70 -6.13 -11.35 6.77
N THR A 71 -4.85 -11.10 7.10
CA THR A 71 -3.82 -10.68 6.15
C THR A 71 -3.60 -11.71 5.05
N ALA A 72 -3.69 -13.02 5.35
CA ALA A 72 -3.48 -14.05 4.34
C ALA A 72 -4.61 -14.02 3.29
N ALA A 73 -5.86 -13.90 3.74
CA ALA A 73 -7.02 -13.77 2.86
C ALA A 73 -6.95 -12.50 2.02
N VAL A 74 -6.65 -11.34 2.64
CA VAL A 74 -6.52 -10.07 1.90
C VAL A 74 -5.41 -10.16 0.85
N ALA A 75 -4.23 -10.66 1.23
CA ALA A 75 -3.09 -10.78 0.33
C ALA A 75 -3.36 -11.74 -0.84
N ALA A 76 -4.12 -12.83 -0.63
CA ALA A 76 -4.48 -13.77 -1.69
C ALA A 76 -5.39 -13.10 -2.72
N LEU A 77 -6.41 -12.36 -2.26
CA LEU A 77 -7.29 -11.61 -3.15
C LEU A 77 -6.55 -10.51 -3.90
N VAL A 78 -5.61 -9.82 -3.24
CA VAL A 78 -4.75 -8.82 -3.90
C VAL A 78 -3.89 -9.47 -4.98
N ALA A 79 -3.26 -10.61 -4.70
CA ALA A 79 -2.47 -11.34 -5.69
C ALA A 79 -3.29 -11.66 -6.94
N GLU A 80 -4.52 -12.18 -6.77
CA GLU A 80 -5.44 -12.44 -7.89
C GLU A 80 -5.84 -11.17 -8.64
N THR A 81 -6.03 -10.05 -7.92
CA THR A 81 -6.40 -8.77 -8.52
C THR A 81 -5.29 -8.18 -9.39
N VAL A 82 -4.03 -8.28 -8.93
CA VAL A 82 -2.89 -7.66 -9.63
C VAL A 82 -2.39 -8.52 -10.78
N ASP A 83 -2.48 -9.85 -10.67
CA ASP A 83 -2.17 -10.79 -11.75
C ASP A 83 -3.36 -10.98 -12.71
N ASP A 84 -3.85 -9.86 -13.25
CA ASP A 84 -4.96 -9.84 -14.20
C ASP A 84 -4.54 -10.52 -15.52
N THR A 85 -4.95 -11.77 -15.72
CA THR A 85 -4.62 -12.57 -16.92
C THR A 85 -5.29 -12.05 -18.19
N ALA A 86 -6.31 -11.20 -18.08
CA ALA A 86 -6.94 -10.55 -19.22
C ALA A 86 -6.12 -9.33 -19.73
N ASP A 87 -5.17 -8.83 -18.94
CA ASP A 87 -4.27 -7.75 -19.33
C ASP A 87 -2.79 -8.20 -19.29
N PRO A 88 -2.13 -8.34 -20.45
CA PRO A 88 -0.76 -8.82 -20.52
C PRO A 88 0.27 -7.77 -20.08
N ARG A 89 -0.13 -6.50 -19.86
CA ARG A 89 0.80 -5.43 -19.48
C ARG A 89 1.54 -5.81 -18.18
N PRO A 90 2.83 -5.47 -18.07
CA PRO A 90 3.53 -5.63 -16.82
C PRO A 90 2.91 -4.74 -15.74
N PHE A 91 3.12 -5.12 -14.49
CA PHE A 91 2.64 -4.35 -13.36
C PHE A 91 3.71 -4.16 -12.29
N ALA A 92 3.47 -3.18 -11.44
CA ALA A 92 4.25 -2.86 -10.27
C ALA A 92 3.31 -2.63 -9.09
N VAL A 93 3.81 -2.77 -7.87
CA VAL A 93 3.00 -2.64 -6.65
C VAL A 93 3.60 -1.57 -5.73
N PHE A 94 2.77 -0.69 -5.21
CA PHE A 94 3.13 0.28 -4.18
C PHE A 94 2.18 0.15 -2.99
N GLY A 95 2.72 0.07 -1.78
CA GLY A 95 1.92 0.00 -0.55
C GLY A 95 2.39 0.99 0.50
N HIS A 96 1.45 1.63 1.18
CA HIS A 96 1.74 2.54 2.30
C HIS A 96 1.15 2.00 3.61
N SER A 97 1.92 2.06 4.70
CA SER A 97 1.55 1.53 6.02
C SER A 97 1.08 0.07 5.90
N VAL A 98 -0.10 -0.29 6.41
CA VAL A 98 -0.68 -1.65 6.23
C VAL A 98 -0.71 -2.12 4.77
N GLY A 99 -0.89 -1.20 3.80
CA GLY A 99 -0.82 -1.53 2.39
C GLY A 99 0.55 -2.06 1.95
N ALA A 100 1.64 -1.68 2.64
CA ALA A 100 2.97 -2.23 2.40
C ALA A 100 3.08 -3.70 2.84
N LEU A 101 2.49 -4.05 4.00
CA LEU A 101 2.41 -5.46 4.43
C LEU A 101 1.62 -6.30 3.42
N VAL A 102 0.44 -5.81 3.04
CA VAL A 102 -0.43 -6.52 2.09
C VAL A 102 0.25 -6.66 0.72
N ALA A 103 0.96 -5.63 0.25
CA ALA A 103 1.73 -5.69 -0.99
C ALA A 103 2.80 -6.78 -0.93
N PHE A 104 3.57 -6.84 0.15
CA PHE A 104 4.59 -7.86 0.36
C PHE A 104 4.02 -9.28 0.37
N GLU A 105 2.96 -9.53 1.17
CA GLU A 105 2.33 -10.84 1.26
C GLU A 105 1.65 -11.24 -0.07
N ALA A 106 1.09 -10.28 -0.82
CA ALA A 106 0.53 -10.54 -2.14
C ALA A 106 1.61 -11.02 -3.12
N VAL A 107 2.80 -10.43 -3.09
CA VAL A 107 3.92 -10.87 -3.95
C VAL A 107 4.43 -12.25 -3.54
N ARG A 108 4.43 -12.59 -2.24
CA ARG A 108 4.71 -13.96 -1.78
C ARG A 108 3.66 -14.96 -2.29
N ASN A 109 2.39 -14.59 -2.24
CA ASN A 109 1.31 -15.43 -2.76
C ASN A 109 1.44 -15.64 -4.27
N LEU A 110 1.78 -14.60 -5.05
CA LEU A 110 2.07 -14.75 -6.48
C LEU A 110 3.20 -15.74 -6.74
N ARG A 111 4.31 -15.64 -5.99
CA ARG A 111 5.41 -16.60 -6.10
C ARG A 111 4.94 -18.03 -5.79
N ALA A 112 4.18 -18.21 -4.71
CA ALA A 112 3.71 -19.51 -4.28
C ALA A 112 2.72 -20.15 -5.27
N SER A 113 1.89 -19.34 -5.94
CA SER A 113 0.93 -19.82 -6.96
C SER A 113 1.52 -19.93 -8.37
N GLY A 114 2.77 -19.49 -8.58
CA GLY A 114 3.38 -19.40 -9.91
C GLY A 114 2.81 -18.27 -10.78
N GLY A 115 2.19 -17.27 -10.15
CA GLY A 115 1.70 -16.06 -10.81
C GLY A 115 2.82 -15.17 -11.34
N ARG A 116 2.47 -14.19 -12.18
CA ARG A 116 3.47 -13.26 -12.76
C ARG A 116 4.09 -12.39 -11.66
N PRO A 117 5.43 -12.28 -11.57
CA PRO A 117 6.05 -11.37 -10.61
C PRO A 117 5.84 -9.91 -11.04
N PRO A 118 5.69 -8.97 -10.09
CA PRO A 118 5.72 -7.55 -10.40
C PRO A 118 7.11 -7.16 -10.91
N LEU A 119 7.17 -6.15 -11.79
CA LEU A 119 8.43 -5.52 -12.17
C LEU A 119 9.12 -4.87 -10.96
N TRP A 120 8.34 -4.36 -10.00
CA TRP A 120 8.85 -3.53 -8.94
C TRP A 120 7.88 -3.48 -7.75
N VAL A 121 8.45 -3.39 -6.54
CA VAL A 121 7.70 -3.24 -5.29
C VAL A 121 8.20 -2.02 -4.52
N GLY A 122 7.31 -1.07 -4.27
CA GLY A 122 7.53 0.09 -3.41
C GLY A 122 6.84 -0.06 -2.06
N LEU A 123 7.59 -0.03 -0.97
CA LEU A 123 7.07 -0.16 0.40
C LEU A 123 7.31 1.14 1.16
N SER A 124 6.24 1.70 1.73
CA SER A 124 6.28 3.00 2.40
C SER A 124 5.78 2.94 3.83
N SER A 125 6.53 3.55 4.76
CA SER A 125 6.14 3.80 6.16
C SER A 125 5.59 2.59 6.88
N LEU A 126 6.27 1.46 6.75
CA LEU A 126 6.04 0.30 7.58
C LEU A 126 7.37 -0.42 7.78
N ARG A 127 7.58 -0.98 8.97
CA ARG A 127 8.67 -1.92 9.26
C ARG A 127 8.47 -3.25 8.55
N GLY A 128 9.55 -3.99 8.33
CA GLY A 128 9.48 -5.37 7.83
C GLY A 128 8.81 -6.33 8.85
N PRO A 129 8.02 -7.32 8.41
CA PRO A 129 7.26 -8.20 9.28
C PRO A 129 8.09 -9.15 10.15
N GLN A 130 9.34 -9.44 9.78
CA GLN A 130 10.19 -10.40 10.48
C GLN A 130 10.57 -9.96 11.90
N ASP A 131 10.43 -8.67 12.21
CA ASP A 131 10.68 -8.17 13.56
C ASP A 131 9.57 -8.52 14.56
N GLY A 132 8.41 -9.01 14.08
CA GLY A 132 7.26 -9.43 14.88
C GLY A 132 6.69 -8.33 15.80
N ALA A 133 7.01 -7.06 15.54
CA ALA A 133 6.86 -5.98 16.50
C ALA A 133 5.89 -4.89 16.06
N TYR A 134 4.90 -5.23 15.21
CA TYR A 134 3.80 -4.33 14.86
C TYR A 134 3.02 -3.86 16.09
N ALA A 135 2.72 -4.78 17.03
CA ALA A 135 1.99 -4.44 18.25
C ALA A 135 2.70 -3.37 19.10
N LYS A 136 4.04 -3.37 19.13
CA LYS A 136 4.84 -2.39 19.90
C LYS A 136 4.68 -0.96 19.36
N GLY A 137 4.52 -0.80 18.04
CA GLY A 137 4.29 0.51 17.43
C GLY A 137 2.83 0.92 17.44
N LEU A 138 1.91 -0.03 17.21
CA LEU A 138 0.51 0.28 16.95
C LEU A 138 -0.36 0.39 18.21
N LEU A 139 -0.14 -0.45 19.23
CA LEU A 139 -0.99 -0.43 20.44
C LEU A 139 -0.93 0.90 21.20
N PRO A 140 0.22 1.58 21.36
CA PRO A 140 0.25 2.91 21.97
C PRO A 140 -0.62 3.93 21.22
N LEU A 141 -0.68 3.87 19.89
CA LEU A 141 -1.52 4.75 19.08
C LEU A 141 -3.00 4.44 19.26
N LEU A 142 -3.38 3.16 19.24
CA LEU A 142 -4.77 2.72 19.41
C LEU A 142 -5.31 3.01 20.82
N THR A 143 -4.44 2.97 21.83
CA THR A 143 -4.80 3.24 23.23
C THR A 143 -4.65 4.72 23.62
N GLY A 144 -4.02 5.54 22.77
CA GLY A 144 -3.79 6.97 22.98
C GLY A 144 -5.01 7.87 22.71
N GLY A 145 -6.21 7.30 22.53
CA GLY A 145 -7.43 8.06 22.26
C GLY A 145 -7.38 8.83 20.94
N LEU A 146 -8.01 10.01 20.90
CA LEU A 146 -8.09 10.83 19.68
C LEU A 146 -6.74 11.33 19.19
N GLU A 147 -5.78 11.56 20.09
CA GLU A 147 -4.43 11.97 19.72
C GLU A 147 -3.68 10.83 19.01
N GLY A 148 -3.70 9.64 19.60
CA GLY A 148 -3.08 8.45 18.99
C GLY A 148 -3.73 8.07 17.66
N LEU A 149 -5.07 8.13 17.56
CA LEU A 149 -5.78 7.97 16.29
C LEU A 149 -5.38 9.05 15.28
N GLY A 150 -5.22 10.30 15.73
CA GLY A 150 -4.77 11.40 14.89
C GLY A 150 -3.37 11.15 14.31
N GLN A 151 -2.43 10.66 15.13
CA GLN A 151 -1.10 10.28 14.66
C GLN A 151 -1.15 9.16 13.60
N LEU A 152 -2.04 8.18 13.76
CA LEU A 152 -2.22 7.08 12.82
C LEU A 152 -2.74 7.56 11.44
N VAL A 153 -3.68 8.50 11.43
CA VAL A 153 -4.29 9.03 10.19
C VAL A 153 -3.60 10.29 9.65
N GLY A 154 -2.53 10.75 10.31
CA GLY A 154 -1.69 11.84 9.83
C GLY A 154 -2.16 13.25 10.16
N GLY A 155 -2.93 13.43 11.24
CA GLY A 155 -3.36 14.74 11.69
C GLY A 155 -4.53 14.69 12.68
N ALA A 156 -4.96 15.86 13.15
CA ALA A 156 -6.11 15.95 14.06
C ALA A 156 -7.38 15.38 13.40
N ILE A 157 -8.18 14.68 14.20
CA ILE A 157 -9.47 14.14 13.74
C ILE A 157 -10.40 15.29 13.36
N PRO A 158 -10.96 15.32 12.12
CA PRO A 158 -11.83 16.40 11.68
C PRO A 158 -13.01 16.63 12.65
N GLN A 159 -13.29 17.90 12.97
CA GLN A 159 -14.40 18.30 13.85
C GLN A 159 -15.75 17.72 13.43
N ARG A 160 -15.96 17.52 12.13
CA ARG A 160 -17.16 16.86 11.61
C ARG A 160 -17.31 15.43 12.13
N LEU A 161 -16.24 14.65 12.18
CA LEU A 161 -16.28 13.29 12.71
C LEU A 161 -16.58 13.30 14.22
N LEU A 162 -15.99 14.24 14.95
CA LEU A 162 -16.20 14.38 16.40
C LEU A 162 -17.65 14.71 16.76
N ARG A 163 -18.38 15.40 15.88
CA ARG A 163 -19.78 15.80 16.10
C ARG A 163 -20.80 14.78 15.59
N GLU A 164 -20.37 13.82 14.79
CA GLU A 164 -21.24 12.87 14.09
C GLU A 164 -20.83 11.43 14.43
N PRO A 165 -21.36 10.83 15.51
CA PRO A 165 -20.91 9.52 16.01
C PRO A 165 -21.03 8.40 14.98
N VAL A 166 -22.08 8.42 14.16
CA VAL A 166 -22.29 7.43 13.09
C VAL A 166 -21.20 7.55 12.03
N LEU A 167 -20.82 8.78 11.66
CA LEU A 167 -19.76 9.02 10.69
C LEU A 167 -18.39 8.65 11.25
N MET A 168 -18.14 8.93 12.54
CA MET A 168 -16.95 8.46 13.24
C MET A 168 -16.86 6.93 13.22
N ALA A 169 -17.95 6.23 13.55
CA ALA A 169 -18.00 4.77 13.55
C ALA A 169 -17.74 4.21 12.14
N ALA A 170 -18.35 4.80 11.11
CA ALA A 170 -18.13 4.42 9.72
C ALA A 170 -16.66 4.62 9.27
N ALA A 171 -15.97 5.65 9.76
CA ALA A 171 -14.55 5.88 9.48
C ALA A 171 -13.62 4.95 10.29
N CYS A 172 -13.92 4.73 11.56
CA CYS A 172 -13.06 3.93 12.46
C CYS A 172 -13.17 2.43 12.22
N THR A 173 -14.32 1.92 11.79
CA THR A 173 -14.53 0.48 11.55
C THR A 173 -13.50 -0.11 10.58
N PRO A 174 -13.34 0.41 9.34
CA PRO A 174 -12.34 -0.09 8.41
C PRO A 174 -10.90 0.19 8.88
N LEU A 175 -10.68 1.32 9.58
CA LEU A 175 -9.36 1.65 10.16
C LEU A 175 -8.90 0.59 11.17
N LEU A 176 -9.78 0.23 12.11
CA LEU A 176 -9.50 -0.78 13.14
C LEU A 176 -9.38 -2.18 12.53
N ALA A 177 -10.22 -2.52 11.55
CA ALA A 177 -10.12 -3.79 10.83
C ALA A 177 -8.76 -3.95 10.13
N ASP A 178 -8.27 -2.90 9.47
CA ASP A 178 -6.96 -2.92 8.84
C ASP A 178 -5.82 -2.98 9.87
N CYS A 179 -5.99 -2.35 11.03
CA CYS A 179 -5.03 -2.50 12.14
C CYS A 179 -4.91 -3.96 12.61
N LEU A 180 -6.01 -4.74 12.58
CA LEU A 180 -5.97 -6.16 12.90
C LEU A 180 -5.12 -6.96 11.90
N LEU A 181 -5.02 -6.53 10.63
CA LEU A 181 -4.11 -7.15 9.67
C LEU A 181 -2.66 -7.09 10.16
N LEU A 182 -2.24 -5.96 10.73
CA LEU A 182 -0.91 -5.82 11.33
C LEU A 182 -0.78 -6.63 12.64
N LEU A 183 -1.77 -6.53 13.53
CA LEU A 183 -1.71 -7.13 14.87
C LEU A 183 -1.74 -8.67 14.84
N HIS A 184 -2.50 -9.24 13.90
CA HIS A 184 -2.64 -10.69 13.75
C HIS A 184 -1.65 -11.29 12.75
N HIS A 185 -0.87 -10.47 12.04
CA HIS A 185 0.14 -10.98 11.14
C HIS A 185 1.16 -11.85 11.88
N ARG A 186 1.50 -12.97 11.26
CA ARG A 186 2.55 -13.88 11.68
C ARG A 186 3.48 -14.09 10.51
N HIS A 187 4.69 -13.55 10.64
CA HIS A 187 5.72 -13.76 9.64
C HIS A 187 6.08 -15.25 9.55
N ARG A 188 6.27 -15.70 8.32
CA ARG A 188 6.80 -17.02 8.00
C ARG A 188 8.11 -16.82 7.27
N ASP A 189 9.16 -17.50 7.69
CA ASP A 189 10.45 -17.42 7.02
C ASP A 189 10.35 -18.08 5.63
N GLU A 190 10.77 -17.35 4.61
CA GLU A 190 10.84 -17.82 3.22
C GLU A 190 12.07 -17.18 2.55
N PRO A 191 12.57 -17.75 1.43
CA PRO A 191 13.63 -17.11 0.66
C PRO A 191 13.25 -15.66 0.27
N PRO A 192 14.23 -14.74 0.20
CA PRO A 192 14.00 -13.38 -0.24
C PRO A 192 13.29 -13.28 -1.60
N LEU A 193 12.50 -12.24 -1.80
CA LEU A 193 11.83 -11.98 -3.08
C LEU A 193 12.84 -11.47 -4.12
N GLU A 194 12.79 -12.04 -5.33
CA GLU A 194 13.66 -11.68 -6.46
C GLU A 194 13.04 -10.58 -7.33
N VAL A 195 12.49 -9.55 -6.68
CA VAL A 195 11.90 -8.39 -7.36
C VAL A 195 12.59 -7.11 -6.91
N PRO A 196 12.80 -6.13 -7.80
CA PRO A 196 13.32 -4.82 -7.43
C PRO A 196 12.50 -4.14 -6.33
N LEU A 197 13.17 -3.79 -5.22
CA LEU A 197 12.60 -3.10 -4.07
C LEU A 197 12.88 -1.59 -4.10
N ALA A 198 11.94 -0.79 -3.62
CA ALA A 198 12.19 0.57 -3.17
C ALA A 198 11.50 0.85 -1.83
N LEU A 199 12.15 1.66 -1.01
CA LEU A 199 11.71 2.00 0.34
C LEU A 199 11.47 3.50 0.47
N TYR A 200 10.38 3.86 1.15
CA TYR A 200 9.98 5.25 1.34
C TYR A 200 9.54 5.50 2.79
N GLY A 201 9.75 6.71 3.30
CA GLY A 201 9.29 7.07 4.65
C GLY A 201 9.32 8.57 4.95
N GLY A 202 8.60 8.95 6.01
CA GLY A 202 8.66 10.29 6.57
C GLY A 202 9.86 10.45 7.50
N THR A 203 10.52 11.61 7.45
CA THR A 203 11.63 11.98 8.35
C THR A 203 11.21 12.12 9.81
N GLN A 204 9.92 12.33 10.06
CA GLN A 204 9.32 12.53 11.38
C GLN A 204 8.26 11.47 11.70
N ASP A 205 8.28 10.32 11.01
CA ASP A 205 7.33 9.24 11.27
C ASP A 205 7.57 8.64 12.66
N PRO A 206 6.62 8.78 13.62
CA PRO A 206 6.79 8.24 14.97
C PRO A 206 6.65 6.72 15.03
N THR A 207 6.15 6.10 13.97
CA THR A 207 5.84 4.66 13.88
C THR A 207 6.95 3.87 13.20
N THR A 208 7.69 4.51 12.29
CA THR A 208 8.62 3.84 11.39
C THR A 208 9.89 4.68 11.19
N SER A 209 10.96 4.30 11.87
CA SER A 209 12.31 4.83 11.68
C SER A 209 13.00 4.27 10.44
N VAL A 210 14.05 4.96 9.98
CA VAL A 210 14.93 4.53 8.87
C VAL A 210 15.48 3.12 9.10
N ARG A 211 15.89 2.79 10.33
CA ARG A 211 16.40 1.44 10.68
C ARG A 211 15.33 0.37 10.46
N GLN A 212 14.08 0.67 10.79
CA GLN A 212 12.97 -0.26 10.63
C GLN A 212 12.58 -0.43 9.16
N LEU A 213 12.68 0.62 8.33
CA LEU A 213 12.54 0.49 6.87
C LEU A 213 13.64 -0.39 6.29
N LEU A 214 14.90 -0.19 6.69
CA LEU A 214 16.02 -1.00 6.21
C LEU A 214 15.87 -2.50 6.50
N GLY A 215 15.05 -2.88 7.50
CA GLY A 215 14.71 -4.29 7.76
C GLY A 215 14.08 -4.99 6.56
N TRP A 216 13.39 -4.29 5.67
CA TRP A 216 12.88 -4.89 4.43
C TRP A 216 13.95 -5.51 3.55
N ASN A 217 15.20 -5.05 3.62
CA ASN A 217 16.30 -5.60 2.81
C ASN A 217 16.64 -7.06 3.13
N GLU A 218 16.22 -7.59 4.30
CA GLU A 218 16.37 -9.01 4.62
C GLU A 218 15.40 -9.89 3.84
N LEU A 219 14.30 -9.31 3.32
CA LEU A 219 13.20 -10.01 2.68
C LEU A 219 13.23 -9.92 1.14
N PHE A 220 14.22 -9.23 0.57
CA PHE A 220 14.40 -9.03 -0.87
C PHE A 220 15.85 -9.31 -1.29
N SER A 221 16.05 -9.89 -2.47
CA SER A 221 17.40 -10.26 -2.94
C SER A 221 18.26 -9.05 -3.33
N THR A 222 17.61 -7.94 -3.71
CA THR A 222 18.27 -6.68 -4.06
C THR A 222 17.94 -5.61 -3.02
N PRO A 223 18.91 -5.17 -2.21
CA PRO A 223 18.67 -4.19 -1.16
C PRO A 223 18.41 -2.79 -1.74
N ALA A 224 17.65 -1.98 -1.00
CA ALA A 224 17.33 -0.61 -1.32
C ALA A 224 17.64 0.34 -0.16
N GLN A 225 18.02 1.58 -0.48
CA GLN A 225 18.09 2.67 0.49
C GLN A 225 16.74 3.39 0.58
N PRO A 226 16.27 3.77 1.79
CA PRO A 226 15.04 4.54 1.95
C PRO A 226 15.15 5.94 1.33
N ARG A 227 14.13 6.34 0.57
CA ARG A 227 13.90 7.74 0.20
C ARG A 227 13.05 8.40 1.28
N LEU A 228 13.59 9.47 1.87
CA LEU A 228 12.98 10.15 3.00
C LEU A 228 12.37 11.47 2.56
N PHE A 229 11.18 11.77 3.09
CA PHE A 229 10.43 12.98 2.78
C PHE A 229 10.12 13.73 4.08
N GLU A 230 9.92 15.05 3.97
CA GLU A 230 9.49 15.84 5.11
C GLU A 230 8.07 15.44 5.56
N GLY A 231 7.89 15.16 6.85
CA GLY A 231 6.60 14.83 7.43
C GLY A 231 6.59 13.54 8.25
N GLY A 232 5.45 13.28 8.89
CA GLY A 232 5.20 12.11 9.72
C GLY A 232 4.80 10.87 8.92
N HIS A 233 4.05 9.97 9.55
CA HIS A 233 3.60 8.72 8.94
C HIS A 233 2.90 8.92 7.59
N MET A 234 2.02 9.93 7.53
CA MET A 234 1.26 10.27 6.32
C MET A 234 1.91 11.42 5.53
N TYR A 235 3.25 11.49 5.49
CA TYR A 235 4.02 12.53 4.76
C TYR A 235 3.53 12.74 3.33
N MET A 236 2.96 11.70 2.72
CA MET A 236 2.46 11.71 1.36
C MET A 236 1.34 12.72 1.08
N HIS A 237 0.60 13.21 2.09
CA HIS A 237 -0.36 14.29 1.90
C HIS A 237 0.35 15.62 1.56
N GLY A 238 1.47 15.92 2.22
CA GLY A 238 2.26 17.14 1.99
C GLY A 238 3.32 16.99 0.91
N GLN A 239 3.70 15.75 0.57
CA GLN A 239 4.84 15.44 -0.29
C GLN A 239 4.43 14.64 -1.54
N ALA A 240 3.16 14.71 -1.96
CA ALA A 240 2.64 13.91 -3.07
C ALA A 240 3.46 14.07 -4.36
N GLU A 241 3.78 15.31 -4.75
CA GLU A 241 4.55 15.58 -5.98
C GLU A 241 5.97 15.01 -5.91
N ALA A 242 6.69 15.27 -4.82
CA ALA A 242 8.03 14.76 -4.61
C ALA A 242 8.06 13.22 -4.56
N LEU A 243 7.10 12.62 -3.85
CA LEU A 243 6.95 11.17 -3.75
C LEU A 243 6.67 10.55 -5.11
N VAL A 244 5.68 11.06 -5.86
CA VAL A 244 5.33 10.50 -7.17
C VAL A 244 6.47 10.66 -8.15
N THR A 245 7.16 11.80 -8.15
CA THR A 245 8.36 12.03 -8.98
C THR A 245 9.41 10.95 -8.72
N GLN A 246 9.69 10.67 -7.45
CA GLN A 246 10.65 9.64 -7.07
C GLN A 246 10.18 8.23 -7.45
N VAL A 247 8.91 7.89 -7.19
CA VAL A 247 8.31 6.60 -7.57
C VAL A 247 8.41 6.37 -9.08
N VAL A 248 8.10 7.39 -9.88
CA VAL A 248 8.19 7.32 -11.35
C VAL A 248 9.63 7.13 -11.81
N ALA A 249 10.60 7.81 -11.17
CA ALA A 249 12.01 7.64 -11.49
C ALA A 249 12.49 6.21 -11.22
N ASP A 250 12.12 5.66 -10.05
CA ASP A 250 12.50 4.31 -9.63
C ASP A 250 11.85 3.25 -10.51
N LEU A 251 10.54 3.34 -10.72
CA LEU A 251 9.79 2.45 -11.60
C LEU A 251 10.33 2.51 -13.04
N GLY A 252 10.56 3.72 -13.55
CA GLY A 252 11.07 3.91 -14.91
C GLY A 252 12.46 3.31 -15.12
N SER A 253 13.30 3.30 -14.08
CA SER A 253 14.63 2.65 -14.14
C SER A 253 14.52 1.14 -14.36
N VAL A 254 13.50 0.50 -13.78
CA VAL A 254 13.26 -0.94 -13.91
C VAL A 254 12.58 -1.27 -15.23
N VAL A 255 11.57 -0.49 -15.63
CA VAL A 255 10.88 -0.67 -16.91
C VAL A 255 11.87 -0.59 -18.09
N ARG A 256 12.81 0.37 -18.08
CA ARG A 256 13.84 0.46 -19.13
C ARG A 256 14.74 -0.77 -19.18
N LYS A 257 15.11 -1.33 -18.03
CA LYS A 257 15.93 -2.55 -17.97
C LYS A 257 15.17 -3.77 -18.47
N ALA A 258 13.89 -3.90 -18.12
CA ALA A 258 13.03 -4.98 -18.58
C ALA A 258 12.86 -4.95 -20.11
N VAL A 259 12.66 -3.76 -20.70
CA VAL A 259 12.59 -3.59 -22.16
C VAL A 259 13.91 -3.90 -22.85
N SER A 260 15.06 -3.59 -22.24
CA SER A 260 16.37 -3.90 -22.83
C SER A 260 16.78 -5.38 -22.75
N ALA A 261 16.10 -6.18 -21.92
CA ALA A 261 16.40 -7.60 -21.70
C ALA A 261 15.47 -8.55 -22.51
N ALA A 262 14.43 -8.01 -23.14
CA ALA A 262 13.49 -8.69 -24.02
C ALA A 262 13.91 -8.53 -25.49
#